data_AF-A0A2G2VVV4-F1
#
_entry.id   AF-A0A2G2VVV4-F1
#
_cell.length_a   1.000
_cell.length_b   1.000
_cell.length_c   1.000
_cell.angle_alpha   90.00
_cell.angle_beta   90.00
_cell.angle_gamma   90.00
#
_symmetry.space_group_name_H-M   'P 1'
#
loop_
_entity.id
_entity.type
_entity.pdbx_description
1 polymer ?
#
loop_
_entity_poly.entity_id
_entity_poly.type
_entity_poly.pdbx_seq_one_letter_code
_entity_poly.pdbx_strand_id
1 'polypeptide(L)' 'MYSQMLCGLCQNRQVLRVGSFFATSFIRAIRCLDKYWSLLCKDIRSGTADARVTDPSVREAVMKILKPDPN' A
#
# COMPACT_ATOMS: atom_id res chain seq x y z
N MET A 1 -4.85 -1.55 -6.55
CA MET A 1 -3.38 -1.39 -6.51
C MET A 1 -2.92 -0.55 -5.32
N TYR A 2 -3.48 0.65 -5.08
CA TYR A 2 -3.04 1.52 -3.97
C TYR A 2 -3.09 0.83 -2.59
N SER A 3 -4.25 0.27 -2.22
CA SER A 3 -4.43 -0.44 -0.95
C SER A 3 -3.53 -1.67 -0.81
N GLN A 4 -3.37 -2.46 -1.86
CA GLN A 4 -2.46 -3.62 -1.87
C GLN A 4 -1.01 -3.21 -1.67
N MET A 5 -0.57 -2.14 -2.32
CA MET A 5 0.78 -1.60 -2.16
C MET A 5 0.99 -1.09 -0.73
N LEU A 6 0.03 -0.34 -0.19
CA LEU A 6 0.05 0.16 1.19
C LEU A 6 0.15 -0.99 2.20
N CYS A 7 -0.69 -2.02 2.07
CA CYS A 7 -0.64 -3.19 2.94
C CYS A 7 0.69 -3.95 2.82
N GLY A 8 1.24 -4.07 1.61
CA GLY A 8 2.54 -4.70 1.37
C GLY A 8 3.70 -3.92 2.02
N LEU A 9 3.65 -2.58 1.98
CA LEU A 9 4.63 -1.72 2.65
C LEU A 9 4.52 -1.83 4.17
N CYS A 10 3.31 -1.88 4.73
CA CYS A 10 3.10 -2.05 6.18
C CYS A 10 3.64 -3.40 6.69
N GLN A 11 3.65 -4.42 5.84
CA GLN A 11 4.13 -5.76 6.17
C GLN A 11 5.51 -6.07 5.57
N ASN A 12 6.27 -5.05 5.16
CA ASN A 12 7.52 -5.21 4.41
C ASN A 12 8.51 -6.20 5.07
N ARG A 13 8.58 -6.24 6.41
CA ARG A 13 9.47 -7.13 7.18
C ARG A 13 9.08 -8.61 7.09
N GLN A 14 7.83 -8.91 6.71
CA GLN A 14 7.31 -10.27 6.59
C GLN A 14 7.37 -10.78 5.15
N VAL A 15 7.65 -9.91 4.18
CA VAL A 15 7.63 -10.26 2.77
C VAL A 15 8.93 -10.96 2.37
N LEU A 16 8.86 -12.27 2.13
CA LEU A 16 9.99 -13.07 1.66
C LEU A 16 10.12 -13.11 0.13
N ARG A 17 9.01 -12.94 -0.58
CA ARG A 17 8.94 -13.01 -2.05
C ARG A 17 7.89 -12.03 -2.57
N VAL A 18 8.15 -11.41 -3.71
CA VAL A 18 7.21 -10.53 -4.41
C VAL A 18 7.00 -11.06 -5.81
N GLY A 19 5.76 -11.05 -6.28
CA GLY A 19 5.43 -11.55 -7.61
C GLY A 19 4.11 -11.05 -8.14
N SER A 20 3.89 -11.27 -9.42
CA SER A 20 2.61 -11.07 -10.09
C SER A 20 2.44 -12.12 -11.18
N PHE A 21 1.20 -12.37 -11.60
CA PHE A 21 0.89 -13.33 -12.66
C PHE A 21 1.59 -13.02 -13.99
N PHE A 22 1.79 -11.73 -14.29
CA PHE A 22 2.48 -11.29 -15.50
C PHE A 22 3.57 -10.29 -15.15
N ALA A 23 4.67 -10.34 -15.90
CA ALA A 23 5.76 -9.36 -15.77
C ALA A 23 5.27 -7.93 -15.99
N THR A 24 4.33 -7.73 -16.91
CA THR A 24 3.71 -6.41 -17.18
C THR A 24 2.94 -5.87 -15.97
N SER A 25 2.22 -6.73 -15.26
CA SER A 25 1.50 -6.38 -14.03
C SER A 25 2.47 -5.93 -12.93
N PHE A 26 3.61 -6.61 -12.81
CA PHE A 26 4.66 -6.25 -11.85
C PHE A 26 5.29 -4.89 -12.18
N ILE A 27 5.63 -4.63 -13.45
CA ILE A 27 6.15 -3.33 -13.89
C ILE A 27 5.12 -2.21 -13.62
N ARG A 28 3.82 -2.48 -13.85
CA ARG A 28 2.75 -1.52 -13.54
C ARG A 28 2.67 -1.22 -12.04
N ALA A 29 2.89 -2.21 -11.19
CA ALA A 29 2.94 -2.00 -9.74
C ALA A 29 4.11 -1.10 -9.36
N ILE A 30 5.31 -1.33 -9.92
CA ILE A 30 6.49 -0.47 -9.67
C ILE A 30 6.24 0.97 -10.13
N ARG A 31 5.69 1.17 -11.34
CA ARG A 31 5.33 2.52 -11.83
C ARG A 31 4.26 3.19 -10.95
N CYS A 32 3.34 2.41 -10.39
CA CYS A 32 2.35 2.91 -9.45
C CYS A 32 3.03 3.38 -8.15
N LEU A 33 4.01 2.64 -7.65
CA LEU A 33 4.81 3.03 -6.49
C LEU A 33 5.52 4.37 -6.76
N ASP A 34 6.20 4.49 -7.89
CA ASP A 34 6.93 5.71 -8.29
C ASP A 34 6.01 6.94 -8.38
N LYS A 35 4.76 6.77 -8.81
CA LYS A 35 3.80 7.88 -8.88
C LYS A 35 3.19 8.26 -7.53
N TYR A 36 3.03 7.31 -6.61
CA TYR A 36 2.22 7.49 -5.39
C TYR A 36 2.99 7.33 -4.07
N TRP A 37 4.31 7.14 -4.11
CA TRP A 37 5.13 6.90 -2.90
C TRP A 37 4.95 7.99 -1.84
N SER A 38 4.91 9.27 -2.21
CA SER A 38 4.80 10.37 -1.24
C SER A 38 3.50 10.31 -0.45
N LEU A 39 2.42 9.86 -1.09
CA LEU A 39 1.11 9.72 -0.46
C LEU A 39 1.06 8.47 0.40
N LEU A 40 1.61 7.34 -0.08
CA LEU A 40 1.73 6.12 0.70
C LEU A 40 2.53 6.35 2.00
N CYS A 41 3.64 7.09 1.92
CA CYS A 41 4.42 7.48 3.11
C CYS A 41 3.63 8.38 4.07
N LYS A 42 2.83 9.31 3.53
CA LYS A 42 1.95 10.17 4.35
C LYS A 42 0.88 9.34 5.06
N ASP A 43 0.28 8.38 4.37
CA ASP A 43 -0.75 7.49 4.92
C ASP A 43 -0.18 6.58 6.02
N ILE A 44 1.02 6.02 5.80
CA ILE A 44 1.73 5.21 6.81
C ILE A 44 2.10 6.06 8.03
N ARG A 45 2.63 7.28 7.82
CA ARG A 45 3.03 8.17 8.91
C ARG A 45 1.84 8.69 9.73
N SER A 46 0.75 9.03 9.05
CA SER A 46 -0.47 9.52 9.70
C SER A 46 -1.32 8.39 10.31
N GLY A 47 -1.09 7.14 9.89
CA GLY A 47 -1.94 6.02 10.25
C GLY A 47 -3.37 6.15 9.69
N THR A 48 -3.57 6.94 8.63
CA THR A 48 -4.88 7.16 8.01
C THR A 48 -4.86 6.78 6.54
N ALA A 49 -5.90 6.07 6.09
CA ALA A 49 -6.08 5.77 4.68
C ALA A 49 -6.61 7.01 3.93
N ASP A 50 -5.94 7.37 2.83
CA ASP A 50 -6.34 8.49 1.96
C ASP A 50 -7.78 8.37 1.45
N ALA A 51 -8.45 9.51 1.27
CA ALA A 51 -9.85 9.61 0.83
C ALA A 51 -10.11 8.99 -0.56
N ARG A 52 -9.07 8.68 -1.34
CA ARG A 52 -9.16 7.94 -2.61
C ARG A 52 -9.62 6.50 -2.44
N VAL A 53 -9.49 5.91 -1.25
CA VAL A 53 -10.10 4.61 -0.94
C VAL A 53 -11.56 4.86 -0.55
N THR A 54 -12.41 4.99 -1.55
CA THR A 54 -13.85 5.22 -1.37
C THR A 54 -14.60 3.98 -0.91
N ASP A 55 -14.04 2.80 -1.18
CA ASP A 55 -14.64 1.52 -0.82
C ASP A 55 -14.54 1.28 0.71
N PRO A 56 -15.68 1.17 1.42
CA PRO A 56 -15.69 1.02 2.88
C PRO A 56 -15.02 -0.27 3.34
N SER A 57 -15.22 -1.38 2.63
CA SER A 57 -14.66 -2.69 2.99
C SER A 57 -13.14 -2.71 2.83
N VAL A 58 -12.62 -2.10 1.77
CA VAL A 58 -11.17 -1.94 1.58
C VAL A 58 -10.58 -1.04 2.66
N ARG A 59 -11.25 0.07 2.99
CA ARG A 59 -10.79 0.98 4.03
C ARG A 59 -10.71 0.29 5.39
N GLU A 60 -11.72 -0.48 5.77
CA GLU A 60 -11.73 -1.23 7.02
C GLU A 60 -10.58 -2.26 7.07
N ALA A 61 -10.36 -3.00 5.97
CA ALA A 61 -9.27 -3.97 5.89
C ALA A 61 -7.89 -3.31 5.99
N VAL A 62 -7.70 -2.17 5.33
CA VAL A 62 -6.46 -1.38 5.40
C VAL A 62 -6.23 -0.86 6.82
N MET A 63 -7.26 -0.32 7.49
CA MET A 63 -7.14 0.22 8.85
C MET A 63 -6.78 -0.85 9.89
N LYS A 64 -7.10 -2.13 9.64
CA LYS A 64 -6.67 -3.25 10.51
C LYS A 64 -5.16 -3.52 10.42
N ILE A 65 -4.54 -3.17 9.30
CA ILE A 65 -3.11 -3.45 9.00
C ILE A 65 -2.27 -2.18 9.23
N LEU A 66 -2.81 -1.02 8.88
CA LEU A 66 -2.14 0.28 8.96
C LEU A 66 -1.93 0.66 10.42
N LYS A 67 -0.68 0.61 10.85
CA LYS A 67 -0.24 1.15 12.15
C LYS A 67 0.57 2.41 11.87
N PRO A 68 0.36 3.50 12.63
CA PRO A 68 1.16 4.71 12.46
C PRO A 68 2.63 4.37 12.75
N ASP A 69 3.46 4.45 11.71
CA ASP A 69 4.91 4.29 11.83
C ASP A 69 5.59 5.61 11.43
N PRO A 70 6.16 6.35 12.40
CA PRO A 70 6.84 7.61 12.14
C PRO A 70 8.26 7.43 11.58
N ASN A 71 8.79 6.20 11.53
CA ASN A 71 10.17 5.90 11.11
C ASN A 71 10.31 5.71 9.59
#